data_AF-U5W4I3-F1
#
_entry.id   AF-U5W4I3-F1
#
_cell.length_a   1.000
_cell.length_b   1.000
_cell.length_c   1.000
_cell.angle_alpha   90.00
_cell.angle_beta   90.00
_cell.angle_gamma   90.00
#
_symmetry.space_group_name_H-M   'P 1'
#
loop_
_entity.id
_entity.type
_entity.pdbx_description
1 polymer ?
#
loop_
_entity_poly.entity_id
_entity_poly.type
_entity_poly.pdbx_seq_one_letter_code
_entity_poly.pdbx_strand_id
1 'polypeptide(L)'
;MVNELRPVDRAVLAVLGRLLPAAFRERQQGEWASDLLTLPADTRLRYLTGAARTLPSLRAQVRRGHVVPELEVGPGLAAGFARIVFFGLAWPILSWLLWVPFRYYAFSVDDRLAAATDPEYTIDPQSVWPFDVTPGWLMIVWWPPHLGAWMAVLSGPFLIVAVTVFGSLLALLGRRARRRVVLLAAVIVGVVGAAATGVLVALEISDNGFAAGFLGAVALGLTVVKGLSTRLRTGLVVVGLGAIALFVAFHTGEGQAMLGWFQD
;
A
#
# COMPACT_ATOMS: atom_id res chain seq x y z
N MET A 1 -34.98 -23.90 -3.82
CA MET A 1 -34.77 -25.22 -3.16
C MET A 1 -33.82 -25.00 -1.99
N VAL A 2 -34.23 -25.32 -0.77
CA VAL A 2 -33.33 -25.30 0.39
C VAL A 2 -32.43 -26.53 0.27
N ASN A 3 -31.13 -26.33 0.05
CA ASN A 3 -30.18 -27.43 0.10
C ASN A 3 -30.07 -27.88 1.55
N GLU A 4 -30.47 -29.11 1.86
CA GLU A 4 -30.22 -29.70 3.17
C GLU A 4 -29.02 -30.66 3.11
N LEU A 5 -28.30 -30.76 4.22
CA LEU A 5 -27.27 -31.78 4.39
C LEU A 5 -27.94 -33.15 4.52
N ARG A 6 -27.47 -34.12 3.73
CA ARG A 6 -27.96 -35.50 3.81
C ARG A 6 -27.57 -36.11 5.16
N PRO A 7 -28.32 -37.10 5.68
CA PRO A 7 -27.97 -37.79 6.93
C PRO A 7 -26.55 -38.37 6.92
N VAL A 8 -26.11 -38.88 5.77
CA VAL A 8 -24.76 -39.41 5.57
C VAL A 8 -23.70 -38.31 5.69
N ASP A 9 -23.94 -37.14 5.08
CA ASP A 9 -23.03 -35.98 5.17
C ASP A 9 -22.85 -35.57 6.64
N ARG A 10 -23.94 -35.48 7.42
CA ARG A 10 -23.92 -35.14 8.85
C ARG A 10 -23.15 -36.19 9.68
N ALA A 11 -23.37 -37.48 9.41
CA ALA A 11 -22.66 -38.55 10.10
C ALA A 11 -21.15 -38.49 9.86
N VAL A 12 -20.73 -38.26 8.61
CA VAL A 12 -19.31 -38.12 8.28
C VAL A 12 -18.70 -36.89 8.93
N LEU A 13 -19.37 -35.73 8.91
CA LEU A 13 -18.92 -34.53 9.63
C LEU A 13 -18.78 -34.76 11.15
N ALA A 14 -19.71 -35.51 11.75
CA ALA A 14 -19.63 -35.87 13.16
C ALA A 14 -18.39 -36.73 13.46
N VAL A 15 -18.09 -37.71 12.60
CA VAL A 15 -16.89 -38.56 12.71
C VAL A 15 -15.62 -37.72 12.53
N LEU A 16 -15.53 -36.91 11.47
CA LEU A 16 -14.38 -36.07 11.19
C LEU A 16 -14.13 -35.05 12.32
N GLY A 17 -15.20 -34.44 12.86
CA GLY A 17 -15.09 -33.50 13.98
C GLY A 17 -14.67 -34.16 15.29
N ARG A 18 -15.07 -35.41 15.56
CA ARG A 18 -14.55 -36.18 16.71
C ARG A 18 -13.06 -36.44 16.61
N LEU A 19 -12.52 -36.51 15.39
CA LEU A 19 -11.09 -36.64 15.16
C LEU A 19 -10.33 -35.32 15.40
N LEU A 20 -11.00 -34.19 15.57
CA LEU A 20 -10.35 -32.92 15.91
C LEU A 20 -10.34 -32.66 17.43
N PRO A 21 -9.35 -31.88 17.94
CA PRO A 21 -9.36 -31.37 19.31
C PRO A 21 -10.66 -30.61 19.64
N ALA A 22 -11.12 -30.69 20.88
CA ALA A 22 -12.42 -30.15 21.30
C ALA A 22 -12.60 -28.67 20.95
N ALA A 23 -11.58 -27.84 21.17
CA ALA A 23 -11.58 -26.41 20.88
C ALA A 23 -11.74 -26.06 19.39
N PHE A 24 -11.58 -27.02 18.48
CA PHE A 24 -11.58 -26.81 17.02
C PHE A 24 -12.74 -27.49 16.30
N ARG A 25 -13.51 -28.31 17.02
CA ARG A 25 -14.53 -29.19 16.46
C ARG A 25 -15.70 -28.41 15.88
N GLU A 26 -16.29 -27.51 16.66
CA GLU A 26 -17.51 -26.79 16.26
C GLU A 26 -17.27 -25.91 15.03
N ARG A 27 -16.19 -25.12 15.04
CA ARG A 27 -15.81 -24.26 13.91
C ARG A 27 -15.59 -25.06 12.63
N GLN A 28 -14.75 -26.09 12.69
CA GLN A 28 -14.42 -26.86 11.47
C GLN A 28 -15.64 -27.63 10.94
N GLN A 29 -16.50 -28.12 11.84
CA GLN A 29 -17.77 -28.73 11.45
C GLN A 29 -18.70 -27.70 10.77
N GLY A 30 -18.75 -26.46 11.26
CA GLY A 30 -19.50 -25.37 10.64
C GLY A 30 -18.99 -25.03 9.23
N GLU A 31 -17.67 -24.89 9.06
CA GLU A 31 -17.04 -24.63 7.76
C GLU A 31 -17.34 -25.75 6.75
N TRP A 32 -17.11 -27.01 7.13
CA TRP A 32 -17.40 -28.14 6.24
C TRP A 32 -18.90 -28.30 5.95
N ALA A 33 -19.77 -28.02 6.92
CA ALA A 33 -21.22 -28.02 6.72
C ALA A 33 -21.64 -26.96 5.70
N SER A 34 -21.10 -25.74 5.82
CA SER A 34 -21.33 -24.65 4.87
C SER A 34 -20.85 -25.01 3.46
N ASP A 35 -19.65 -25.57 3.33
CA ASP A 35 -19.11 -25.99 2.03
C ASP A 35 -19.98 -27.09 1.40
N LEU A 36 -20.43 -28.06 2.18
CA LEU A 36 -21.29 -29.13 1.68
C LEU A 36 -22.66 -28.64 1.21
N LEU A 37 -23.19 -27.57 1.80
CA LEU A 37 -24.45 -26.95 1.36
C LEU A 37 -24.32 -26.26 -0.01
N THR A 38 -23.12 -25.76 -0.35
CA THR A 38 -22.82 -25.12 -1.63
C THR A 38 -22.41 -26.11 -2.73
N LEU A 39 -21.99 -27.32 -2.35
CA LEU A 39 -21.52 -28.34 -3.29
C LEU A 39 -22.65 -29.22 -3.87
N PRO A 40 -22.59 -29.54 -5.19
CA PRO A 40 -23.42 -30.56 -5.83
C PRO A 40 -23.27 -31.94 -5.18
N ALA A 41 -24.37 -32.70 -5.11
CA ALA A 41 -24.45 -33.95 -4.33
C ALA A 41 -23.44 -35.03 -4.74
N ASP A 42 -23.03 -35.07 -6.00
CA ASP A 42 -22.04 -35.98 -6.59
C ASP A 42 -20.59 -35.64 -6.18
N THR A 43 -20.31 -34.38 -5.82
CA THR A 43 -18.97 -33.91 -5.43
C THR A 43 -18.69 -33.98 -3.93
N ARG A 44 -19.75 -34.05 -3.10
CA ARG A 44 -19.67 -34.03 -1.63
C ARG A 44 -18.79 -35.13 -1.04
N LEU A 45 -18.87 -36.36 -1.58
CA LEU A 45 -18.05 -37.48 -1.09
C LEU A 45 -16.55 -37.23 -1.34
N ARG A 46 -16.21 -36.67 -2.51
CA ARG A 46 -14.83 -36.33 -2.86
C ARG A 46 -14.29 -35.22 -1.95
N TYR A 47 -15.12 -34.21 -1.68
CA TYR A 47 -14.81 -33.15 -0.71
C TYR A 47 -14.56 -33.72 0.70
N LEU A 48 -15.46 -34.55 1.22
CA LEU A 48 -15.32 -35.18 2.54
C LEU A 48 -14.07 -36.06 2.64
N THR A 49 -13.72 -36.76 1.57
CA THR A 49 -12.47 -37.53 1.49
C THR A 49 -11.25 -36.61 1.51
N GLY A 50 -11.32 -35.46 0.84
CA GLY A 50 -10.32 -34.40 0.90
C GLY A 50 -10.15 -33.84 2.31
N ALA A 51 -11.26 -33.52 2.99
CA ALA A 51 -11.28 -33.05 4.37
C ALA A 51 -10.69 -34.11 5.35
N ALA A 52 -10.95 -35.39 5.13
CA ALA A 52 -10.32 -36.46 5.91
C ALA A 52 -8.79 -36.49 5.75
N ARG A 53 -8.28 -36.25 4.53
CA ARG A 53 -6.84 -36.20 4.24
C ARG A 53 -6.14 -35.00 4.88
N THR A 54 -6.85 -33.91 5.18
CA THR A 54 -6.28 -32.73 5.86
C THR A 54 -6.32 -32.85 7.39
N LEU A 55 -6.97 -33.87 7.96
CA LEU A 55 -7.00 -34.07 9.42
C LEU A 55 -5.62 -34.15 10.08
N PRO A 56 -4.61 -34.85 9.53
CA PRO A 56 -3.29 -34.91 10.16
C PRO A 56 -2.60 -33.54 10.23
N SER A 57 -2.72 -32.72 9.18
CA SER A 57 -2.14 -31.38 9.16
C SER A 57 -2.87 -30.42 10.12
N LEU A 58 -4.20 -30.51 10.19
CA LEU A 58 -5.01 -29.75 11.15
C LEU A 58 -4.65 -30.11 12.60
N ARG A 59 -4.52 -31.42 12.92
CA ARG A 59 -4.07 -31.88 14.24
C ARG A 59 -2.66 -31.37 14.58
N ALA A 60 -1.75 -31.37 13.60
CA ALA A 60 -0.39 -30.88 13.81
C ALA A 60 -0.35 -29.37 14.06
N GLN A 61 -1.19 -28.58 13.39
CA GLN A 61 -1.30 -27.13 13.63
C GLN A 61 -1.81 -26.83 15.05
N VAL A 62 -2.88 -27.50 15.48
CA VAL A 62 -3.42 -27.30 16.83
C VAL A 62 -2.43 -27.72 17.91
N ARG A 63 -1.72 -28.85 17.72
CA ARG A 63 -0.68 -29.30 18.66
C ARG A 63 0.50 -28.32 18.79
N ARG A 64 0.77 -27.52 17.77
CA ARG A 64 1.82 -26.47 17.81
C ARG A 64 1.33 -25.17 18.45
N GLY A 65 0.14 -25.15 19.05
CA GLY A 65 -0.45 -23.95 19.63
C GLY A 65 -0.91 -22.94 18.58
N HIS A 66 -0.96 -23.32 17.30
CA HIS A 66 -1.62 -22.52 16.28
C HIS A 66 -3.12 -22.83 16.34
N VAL A 67 -3.77 -22.30 17.38
CA VAL A 67 -5.21 -22.06 17.32
C VAL A 67 -5.40 -21.07 16.17
N VAL A 68 -5.99 -21.58 15.09
CA VAL A 68 -6.10 -20.93 13.77
C VAL A 68 -6.84 -19.59 13.88
N PRO A 69 -6.46 -18.62 13.04
CA PRO A 69 -6.82 -17.23 13.18
C PRO A 69 -8.33 -17.00 12.98
N GLU A 70 -8.86 -16.01 13.69
CA GLU A 70 -9.97 -15.19 13.19
C GLU A 70 -9.65 -14.73 11.76
N LEU A 71 -10.61 -14.17 11.03
CA LEU A 71 -10.30 -13.40 9.82
C LEU A 71 -9.46 -12.12 10.11
N GLU A 72 -8.54 -12.18 11.09
CA GLU A 72 -7.41 -11.29 11.20
C GLU A 72 -6.56 -11.49 9.96
N VAL A 73 -6.43 -10.43 9.16
CA VAL A 73 -5.33 -10.27 8.21
C VAL A 73 -4.06 -10.68 8.94
N GLY A 74 -3.53 -11.87 8.63
CA GLY A 74 -2.50 -12.49 9.47
C GLY A 74 -1.39 -11.48 9.76
N PRO A 75 -0.77 -11.47 10.95
CA PRO A 75 0.14 -10.40 11.36
C PRO A 75 1.27 -10.14 10.36
N GLY A 76 1.64 -11.14 9.56
CA GLY A 76 2.60 -11.02 8.46
C GLY A 76 2.12 -10.28 7.21
N LEU A 77 0.82 -10.30 6.91
CA LEU A 77 0.16 -9.56 5.81
C LEU A 77 -0.02 -8.09 6.18
N ALA A 78 -0.54 -7.80 7.37
CA ALA A 78 -0.73 -6.42 7.80
C ALA A 78 0.62 -5.70 7.98
N ALA A 79 1.64 -6.38 8.52
CA ALA A 79 3.00 -5.87 8.54
C ALA A 79 3.63 -5.74 7.14
N GLY A 80 3.23 -6.60 6.18
CA GLY A 80 3.66 -6.49 4.79
C GLY A 80 3.07 -5.25 4.12
N PHE A 81 1.76 -5.07 4.25
CA PHE A 81 1.03 -3.91 3.73
C PHE A 81 1.53 -2.60 4.36
N ALA A 82 1.73 -2.57 5.68
CA ALA A 82 2.33 -1.45 6.39
C ALA A 82 3.72 -1.07 5.85
N ARG A 83 4.54 -2.05 5.46
CA ARG A 83 5.84 -1.78 4.83
C ARG A 83 5.68 -1.25 3.41
N ILE A 84 4.75 -1.79 2.63
CA ILE A 84 4.48 -1.31 1.27
C ILE A 84 4.04 0.15 1.33
N VAL A 85 3.06 0.48 2.18
CA VAL A 85 2.59 1.85 2.37
C VAL A 85 3.71 2.75 2.87
N PHE A 86 4.46 2.33 3.90
CA PHE A 86 5.56 3.13 4.44
C PHE A 86 6.64 3.40 3.39
N PHE A 87 7.22 2.37 2.76
CA PHE A 87 8.30 2.55 1.79
C PHE A 87 7.83 3.21 0.51
N GLY A 88 6.60 2.92 0.10
CA GLY A 88 5.98 3.48 -1.08
C GLY A 88 5.70 4.98 -0.94
N LEU A 89 5.26 5.43 0.24
CA LEU A 89 5.02 6.86 0.50
C LEU A 89 6.27 7.60 0.99
N ALA A 90 7.19 6.94 1.69
CA ALA A 90 8.36 7.61 2.27
C ALA A 90 9.17 8.33 1.20
N TRP A 91 9.43 7.68 0.06
CA TRP A 91 10.21 8.31 -1.00
C TRP A 91 9.49 9.52 -1.63
N PRO A 92 8.26 9.44 -2.16
CA PRO A 92 7.58 10.59 -2.73
C PRO A 92 7.38 11.74 -1.73
N ILE A 93 6.96 11.43 -0.50
CA ILE A 93 6.66 12.46 0.50
C ILE A 93 7.93 13.15 1.00
N LEU A 94 8.99 12.40 1.33
CA LEU A 94 10.25 13.02 1.74
C LEU A 94 10.87 13.79 0.58
N SER A 95 10.76 13.27 -0.64
CA SER A 95 11.24 13.95 -1.83
C SER A 95 10.52 15.27 -2.03
N TRP A 96 9.19 15.31 -1.96
CA TRP A 96 8.44 16.56 -2.01
C TRP A 96 8.91 17.54 -0.93
N LEU A 97 8.89 17.13 0.35
CA LEU A 97 9.21 18.01 1.47
C LEU A 97 10.63 18.60 1.41
N LEU A 98 11.61 17.78 1.04
CA LEU A 98 13.02 18.18 0.98
C LEU A 98 13.38 18.90 -0.32
N TRP A 99 12.65 18.62 -1.40
CA TRP A 99 12.98 19.14 -2.71
C TRP A 99 12.20 20.39 -3.09
N VAL A 100 10.94 20.48 -2.65
CA VAL A 100 10.06 21.58 -3.07
C VAL A 100 9.97 22.64 -1.98
N PRO A 101 9.27 22.44 -0.84
CA PRO A 101 9.17 23.50 0.18
C PRO A 101 10.52 23.92 0.74
N PHE A 102 11.40 22.97 1.08
CA PHE A 102 12.70 23.31 1.65
C PHE A 102 13.53 24.21 0.71
N ARG A 103 13.56 23.92 -0.58
CA ARG A 103 14.29 24.75 -1.56
C ARG A 103 13.58 26.07 -1.81
N TYR A 104 12.26 26.04 -1.95
CA TYR A 104 11.44 27.23 -2.14
C TYR A 104 11.74 28.30 -1.07
N TYR A 105 11.77 27.87 0.19
CA TYR A 105 12.12 28.75 1.31
C TYR A 105 13.62 29.04 1.41
N ALA A 106 14.49 28.04 1.23
CA ALA A 106 15.94 28.23 1.38
C ALA A 106 16.51 29.23 0.34
N PHE A 107 15.87 29.33 -0.83
CA PHE A 107 16.26 30.27 -1.88
C PHE A 107 15.42 31.55 -1.90
N SER A 108 14.47 31.73 -0.97
CA SER A 108 13.58 32.89 -0.92
C SER A 108 12.93 33.18 -2.27
N VAL A 109 12.31 32.15 -2.87
CA VAL A 109 11.75 32.24 -4.23
C VAL A 109 10.73 33.38 -4.34
N ASP A 110 9.85 33.54 -3.34
CA ASP A 110 8.88 34.65 -3.29
C ASP A 110 9.55 36.04 -3.34
N ASP A 111 10.58 36.25 -2.51
CA ASP A 111 11.29 37.53 -2.46
C ASP A 111 12.01 37.83 -3.79
N ARG A 112 12.53 36.79 -4.46
CA ARG A 112 13.18 36.92 -5.77
C ARG A 112 12.17 37.20 -6.87
N LEU A 113 11.02 36.53 -6.88
CA LEU A 113 9.93 36.79 -7.81
C LEU A 113 9.38 38.22 -7.63
N ALA A 114 9.28 38.69 -6.39
CA ALA A 114 8.89 40.06 -6.09
C ALA A 114 9.94 41.08 -6.59
N ALA A 115 11.23 40.78 -6.42
CA ALA A 115 12.34 41.63 -6.87
C ALA A 115 12.59 41.61 -8.39
N ALA A 116 12.22 40.53 -9.09
CA ALA A 116 12.36 40.36 -10.54
C ALA A 116 11.45 41.29 -11.37
N THR A 117 10.66 42.14 -10.72
CA THR A 117 9.99 43.28 -11.36
C THR A 117 10.97 44.40 -11.74
N ASP A 118 12.21 44.36 -11.24
CA ASP A 118 13.29 45.27 -11.61
C ASP A 118 14.06 44.72 -12.84
N PRO A 119 14.08 45.41 -14.00
CA PRO A 119 14.63 44.87 -15.25
C PRO A 119 16.14 44.55 -15.24
N GLU A 120 16.89 45.01 -14.22
CA GLU A 120 18.31 44.64 -14.01
C GLU A 120 18.52 43.39 -13.13
N TYR A 121 17.50 42.89 -12.43
CA TYR A 121 17.57 41.73 -11.53
C TYR A 121 16.78 40.53 -12.07
N THR A 122 17.17 40.05 -13.24
CA THR A 122 16.65 38.78 -13.81
C THR A 122 17.40 37.59 -13.21
N ILE A 123 17.24 37.35 -11.90
CA ILE A 123 17.56 36.02 -11.38
C ILE A 123 16.38 35.12 -11.69
N ASP A 124 16.50 34.37 -12.78
CA ASP A 124 15.57 33.31 -13.13
C ASP A 124 15.43 32.34 -11.95
N PRO A 125 14.24 32.20 -11.32
CA PRO A 125 13.99 31.23 -10.27
C PRO A 125 14.24 29.79 -10.73
N GLN A 126 14.37 29.54 -12.03
CA GLN A 126 14.76 28.24 -12.56
C GLN A 126 16.28 27.98 -12.43
N SER A 127 17.11 29.03 -12.35
CA SER A 127 18.56 28.90 -12.18
C SER A 127 18.99 28.29 -10.83
N VAL A 128 18.06 28.16 -9.87
CA VAL A 128 18.27 27.45 -8.60
C VAL A 128 17.89 25.97 -8.66
N TRP A 129 17.39 25.49 -9.81
CA TRP A 129 17.32 24.07 -10.08
C TRP A 129 18.73 23.49 -10.14
N PRO A 130 18.93 22.27 -9.60
CA PRO A 130 20.23 21.64 -9.68
C PRO A 130 20.59 21.38 -11.16
N PHE A 131 19.63 21.14 -12.05
CA PHE A 131 19.95 20.58 -13.36
C PHE A 131 20.77 21.47 -14.30
N ASP A 132 20.67 22.80 -14.20
CA ASP A 132 21.35 23.69 -15.14
C ASP A 132 22.84 23.92 -14.83
N VAL A 133 23.24 23.76 -13.58
CA VAL A 133 24.62 24.04 -13.12
C VAL A 133 25.26 22.86 -12.40
N THR A 134 24.53 21.76 -12.21
CA THR A 134 25.04 20.58 -11.52
C THR A 134 25.95 19.77 -12.42
N PRO A 135 27.20 19.50 -12.00
CA PRO A 135 28.07 18.54 -12.67
C PRO A 135 27.36 17.21 -12.95
N GLY A 136 27.48 16.68 -14.17
CA GLY A 136 26.72 15.49 -14.61
C GLY A 136 26.80 14.27 -13.68
N TRP A 137 27.89 14.10 -12.92
CA TRP A 137 28.04 13.02 -11.95
C TRP A 137 27.13 13.16 -10.71
N LEU A 138 26.80 14.39 -10.32
CA LEU A 138 25.86 14.66 -9.24
C LEU A 138 24.42 14.41 -9.66
N MET A 139 24.09 14.43 -10.96
CA MET A 139 22.74 14.22 -11.48
C MET A 139 22.09 12.93 -10.98
N ILE A 140 22.89 11.87 -10.79
CA ILE A 140 22.44 10.57 -10.28
C ILE A 140 21.87 10.70 -8.85
N VAL A 141 22.39 11.65 -8.07
CA VAL A 141 21.92 11.94 -6.70
C VAL A 141 20.68 12.83 -6.73
N TRP A 142 20.58 13.75 -7.69
CA TRP A 142 19.46 14.71 -7.77
C TRP A 142 18.22 14.13 -8.46
N TRP A 143 18.38 13.16 -9.36
CA TRP A 143 17.27 12.54 -10.09
C TRP A 143 16.25 11.83 -9.18
N PRO A 144 16.66 10.97 -8.23
CA PRO A 144 15.74 10.27 -7.36
C PRO A 144 14.81 11.18 -6.54
N PRO A 145 15.29 12.21 -5.81
CA PRO A 145 14.38 13.11 -5.09
C PRO A 145 13.54 13.97 -6.04
N HIS A 146 14.05 14.37 -7.21
CA HIS A 146 13.22 15.10 -8.17
C HIS A 146 12.05 14.25 -8.69
N LEU A 147 12.31 12.99 -9.06
CA LEU A 147 11.27 12.04 -9.45
C LEU A 147 10.28 11.76 -8.33
N GLY A 148 10.75 11.61 -7.11
CA GLY A 148 9.87 11.40 -5.95
C GLY A 148 8.93 12.58 -5.74
N ALA A 149 9.44 13.82 -5.89
CA ALA A 149 8.63 15.03 -5.83
C ALA A 149 7.59 15.07 -6.95
N TRP A 150 7.95 14.72 -8.19
CA TRP A 150 6.99 14.59 -9.29
C TRP A 150 5.90 13.54 -9.02
N MET A 151 6.24 12.41 -8.42
CA MET A 151 5.24 11.39 -8.05
C MET A 151 4.27 11.89 -6.98
N ALA A 152 4.72 12.79 -6.10
CA ALA A 152 3.87 13.46 -5.12
C ALA A 152 2.98 14.54 -5.76
N VAL A 153 3.53 15.30 -6.72
CA VAL A 153 2.84 16.36 -7.48
C VAL A 153 1.74 15.83 -8.38
N LEU A 154 2.09 14.85 -9.22
CA LEU A 154 1.13 14.23 -10.11
C LEU A 154 0.01 13.52 -9.33
N SER A 155 0.30 13.15 -8.07
CA SER A 155 -0.62 12.55 -7.12
C SER A 155 -1.43 11.39 -7.76
N GLY A 156 -2.58 11.10 -7.19
CA GLY A 156 -3.61 10.26 -7.76
C GLY A 156 -3.10 8.89 -8.18
N PRO A 157 -3.37 8.49 -9.42
CA PRO A 157 -2.96 7.19 -9.94
C PRO A 157 -1.45 6.96 -9.93
N PHE A 158 -0.65 7.99 -10.24
CA PHE A 158 0.81 7.88 -10.31
C PHE A 158 1.41 7.61 -8.94
N LEU A 159 0.91 8.29 -7.91
CA LEU A 159 1.31 8.04 -6.53
C LEU A 159 0.91 6.63 -6.08
N ILE A 160 -0.28 6.14 -6.44
CA ILE A 160 -0.73 4.77 -6.13
C ILE A 160 0.16 3.72 -6.81
N VAL A 161 0.49 3.91 -8.08
CA VAL A 161 1.40 3.02 -8.83
C VAL A 161 2.79 3.04 -8.23
N ALA A 162 3.34 4.22 -7.91
CA ALA A 162 4.64 4.35 -7.28
C ALA A 162 4.67 3.67 -5.91
N VAL A 163 3.70 3.95 -5.04
CA VAL A 163 3.58 3.34 -3.72
C VAL A 163 3.51 1.82 -3.81
N THR A 164 2.74 1.32 -4.76
CA THR A 164 2.60 -0.13 -4.97
C THR A 164 3.89 -0.74 -5.48
N VAL A 165 4.47 -0.22 -6.56
CA VAL A 165 5.64 -0.81 -7.23
C VAL A 165 6.85 -0.73 -6.31
N PHE A 166 7.18 0.46 -5.80
CA PHE A 166 8.35 0.65 -4.95
C PHE A 166 8.14 0.04 -3.57
N GLY A 167 6.97 0.23 -2.97
CA GLY A 167 6.63 -0.35 -1.67
C GLY A 167 6.67 -1.87 -1.70
N SER A 168 6.15 -2.49 -2.77
CA SER A 168 6.30 -3.93 -2.99
C SER A 168 7.78 -4.28 -3.10
N LEU A 169 8.51 -3.74 -4.10
CA LEU A 169 9.91 -4.11 -4.36
C LEU A 169 10.79 -4.03 -3.11
N LEU A 170 10.65 -2.97 -2.31
CA LEU A 170 11.41 -2.78 -1.08
C LEU A 170 10.97 -3.74 0.04
N ALA A 171 9.67 -3.98 0.20
CA ALA A 171 9.16 -4.96 1.17
C ALA A 171 9.64 -6.40 0.84
N LEU A 172 9.95 -6.67 -0.42
CA LEU A 172 10.34 -7.97 -0.95
C LEU A 172 11.83 -8.24 -0.87
N LEU A 173 12.68 -7.22 -1.04
CA LEU A 173 14.13 -7.34 -0.84
C LEU A 173 14.47 -7.81 0.60
N GLY A 174 13.58 -7.58 1.56
CA GLY A 174 13.73 -8.03 2.95
C GLY A 174 13.30 -9.47 3.26
N ARG A 175 12.73 -10.25 2.32
CA ARG A 175 12.27 -11.64 2.56
C ARG A 175 12.68 -12.58 1.43
N ARG A 176 13.26 -13.75 1.73
CA ARG A 176 13.54 -14.87 0.79
C ARG A 176 12.25 -15.52 0.22
N ALA A 177 11.27 -14.74 -0.23
CA ALA A 177 10.01 -15.24 -0.80
C ALA A 177 10.17 -15.53 -2.30
N ARG A 178 9.41 -16.51 -2.83
CA ARG A 178 9.45 -16.90 -4.25
C ARG A 178 9.06 -15.73 -5.15
N ARG A 179 10.06 -15.16 -5.84
CA ARG A 179 10.05 -14.05 -6.82
C ARG A 179 8.83 -13.96 -7.75
N ARG A 180 8.14 -15.08 -8.03
CA ARG A 180 7.01 -15.17 -8.97
C ARG A 180 5.67 -14.67 -8.43
N VAL A 181 5.30 -15.00 -7.18
CA VAL A 181 4.03 -14.55 -6.56
C VAL A 181 4.03 -13.04 -6.37
N VAL A 182 5.23 -12.56 -6.08
CA VAL A 182 5.63 -11.20 -5.89
C VAL A 182 5.48 -10.36 -7.16
N LEU A 183 6.06 -10.84 -8.26
CA LEU A 183 5.91 -10.24 -9.58
C LEU A 183 4.43 -10.21 -10.00
N LEU A 184 3.68 -11.29 -9.74
CA LEU A 184 2.27 -11.35 -10.10
C LEU A 184 1.41 -10.33 -9.33
N ALA A 185 1.62 -10.19 -8.02
CA ALA A 185 0.88 -9.21 -7.21
C ALA A 185 1.23 -7.76 -7.60
N ALA A 186 2.52 -7.48 -7.85
CA ALA A 186 2.97 -6.17 -8.32
C ALA A 186 2.42 -5.84 -9.71
N VAL A 187 2.35 -6.82 -10.62
CA VAL A 187 1.75 -6.66 -11.95
C VAL A 187 0.25 -6.42 -11.85
N ILE A 188 -0.50 -7.19 -11.04
CA ILE A 188 -1.95 -7.00 -10.89
C ILE A 188 -2.26 -5.61 -10.35
N VAL A 189 -1.57 -5.16 -9.31
CA VAL A 189 -1.84 -3.83 -8.73
C VAL A 189 -1.31 -2.71 -9.64
N GLY A 190 -0.20 -2.94 -10.35
CA GLY A 190 0.26 -2.02 -11.40
C GLY A 190 -0.75 -1.88 -12.55
N VAL A 191 -1.39 -2.97 -12.98
CA VAL A 191 -2.42 -2.98 -14.03
C VAL A 191 -3.71 -2.30 -13.53
N VAL A 192 -4.16 -2.59 -12.31
CA VAL A 192 -5.35 -1.94 -11.73
C VAL A 192 -5.10 -0.44 -11.51
N GLY A 193 -3.91 -0.08 -11.03
CA GLY A 193 -3.48 1.32 -10.88
C GLY A 193 -3.44 2.03 -12.23
N ALA A 194 -2.79 1.43 -13.24
CA ALA A 194 -2.73 1.98 -14.60
C ALA A 194 -4.11 2.10 -15.26
N ALA A 195 -5.02 1.14 -15.04
CA ALA A 195 -6.38 1.22 -15.56
C ALA A 195 -7.19 2.35 -14.89
N ALA A 196 -7.09 2.50 -13.57
CA ALA A 196 -7.68 3.64 -12.85
C ALA A 196 -7.07 4.98 -13.30
N THR A 197 -5.77 4.97 -13.64
CA THR A 197 -5.04 6.12 -14.21
C THR A 197 -5.63 6.55 -15.54
N GLY A 198 -5.80 5.60 -16.47
CA GLY A 198 -6.34 5.87 -17.80
C GLY A 198 -7.74 6.46 -17.74
N VAL A 199 -8.56 6.02 -16.76
CA VAL A 199 -9.91 6.57 -16.54
C VAL A 199 -9.85 7.99 -15.98
N LEU A 200 -8.98 8.28 -15.00
CA LEU A 200 -8.90 9.62 -14.38
C LEU A 200 -8.29 10.67 -15.33
N VAL A 201 -7.26 10.29 -16.10
CA VAL A 201 -6.66 11.16 -17.12
C VAL A 201 -7.65 11.44 -18.25
N ALA A 202 -8.44 10.43 -18.67
CA ALA A 202 -9.48 10.60 -19.69
C ALA A 202 -10.64 11.50 -19.22
N LEU A 203 -10.77 11.75 -17.92
CA LEU A 203 -11.81 12.61 -17.35
C LEU A 203 -11.29 14.00 -16.95
N GLU A 204 -10.02 14.33 -17.23
CA GLU A 204 -9.35 15.58 -16.81
C GLU A 204 -9.49 15.89 -15.30
N ILE A 205 -9.64 14.85 -14.48
CA ILE A 205 -9.79 15.02 -13.03
C ILE A 205 -8.39 15.23 -12.45
N SER A 206 -8.03 16.47 -12.14
CA SER A 206 -6.83 16.74 -11.34
C SER A 206 -7.07 16.27 -9.90
N ASP A 207 -6.21 15.38 -9.41
CA ASP A 207 -6.37 14.77 -8.09
C ASP A 207 -6.06 15.76 -6.95
N ASN A 208 -5.45 16.92 -7.21
CA ASN A 208 -5.16 18.00 -6.23
C ASN A 208 -4.65 17.50 -4.86
N GLY A 209 -3.92 16.38 -4.83
CA GLY A 209 -3.44 15.75 -3.61
C GLY A 209 -4.41 14.83 -2.85
N PHE A 210 -5.63 14.60 -3.32
CA PHE A 210 -6.62 13.74 -2.64
C PHE A 210 -6.09 12.32 -2.41
N ALA A 211 -5.39 11.72 -3.36
CA ALA A 211 -4.77 10.42 -3.16
C ALA A 211 -3.64 10.46 -2.13
N ALA A 212 -2.86 11.55 -2.06
CA ALA A 212 -1.86 11.72 -1.01
C ALA A 212 -2.54 11.79 0.38
N GLY A 213 -3.62 12.58 0.50
CA GLY A 213 -4.41 12.66 1.73
C GLY A 213 -5.02 11.33 2.14
N PHE A 214 -5.62 10.60 1.19
CA PHE A 214 -6.19 9.27 1.41
C PHE A 214 -5.12 8.26 1.84
N LEU A 215 -4.01 8.16 1.12
CA LEU A 215 -2.90 7.26 1.46
C LEU A 215 -2.25 7.64 2.79
N GLY A 216 -2.21 8.93 3.14
CA GLY A 216 -1.81 9.43 4.44
C GLY A 216 -2.74 8.94 5.57
N ALA A 217 -4.05 9.04 5.38
CA ALA A 217 -5.04 8.52 6.32
C ALA A 217 -4.93 6.99 6.47
N VAL A 218 -4.71 6.26 5.37
CA VAL A 218 -4.44 4.81 5.40
C VAL A 218 -3.17 4.51 6.22
N ALA A 219 -2.08 5.25 5.99
CA ALA A 219 -0.83 5.09 6.73
C ALA A 219 -1.03 5.29 8.24
N LEU A 220 -1.79 6.32 8.64
CA LEU A 220 -2.14 6.57 10.04
C LEU A 220 -3.02 5.46 10.62
N GLY A 221 -4.03 4.98 9.88
CA GLY A 221 -4.88 3.87 10.31
C GLY A 221 -4.10 2.58 10.58
N LEU A 222 -3.06 2.32 9.79
CA LEU A 222 -2.19 1.15 9.97
C LEU A 222 -1.39 1.19 11.27
N THR A 223 -1.19 2.35 11.90
CA THR A 223 -0.44 2.45 13.17
C THR A 223 -1.13 1.75 14.33
N VAL A 224 -2.46 1.59 14.25
CA VAL A 224 -3.30 0.92 15.26
C VAL A 224 -3.18 -0.61 15.18
N VAL A 225 -2.70 -1.14 14.05
CA VAL A 225 -2.56 -2.59 13.84
C VAL A 225 -1.56 -3.20 14.83
N LYS A 226 -1.99 -4.24 15.55
CA LYS A 226 -1.16 -4.98 16.50
C LYS A 226 -0.03 -5.73 15.77
N GLY A 227 1.15 -5.81 16.40
CA GLY A 227 2.30 -6.55 15.86
C GLY A 227 3.24 -5.76 14.94
N LEU A 228 2.99 -4.47 14.70
CA LEU A 228 3.96 -3.59 14.05
C LEU A 228 5.06 -3.14 15.04
N SER A 229 6.30 -3.05 14.57
CA SER A 229 7.39 -2.50 15.38
C SER A 229 7.20 -1.00 15.62
N THR A 230 7.68 -0.50 16.76
CA THR A 230 7.59 0.94 17.11
C THR A 230 8.17 1.82 16.02
N ARG A 231 9.30 1.42 15.42
CA ARG A 231 9.94 2.17 14.33
C ARG A 231 9.03 2.30 13.11
N LEU A 232 8.35 1.22 12.69
CA LEU A 232 7.45 1.26 11.55
C LEU A 232 6.20 2.09 11.84
N ARG A 233 5.69 2.03 13.08
CA ARG A 233 4.58 2.89 13.52
C ARG A 233 4.97 4.36 13.46
N THR A 234 6.09 4.74 14.05
CA THR A 234 6.60 6.13 13.99
C THR A 234 6.82 6.58 12.56
N GLY A 235 7.41 5.72 11.72
CA GLY A 235 7.61 6.02 10.30
C GLY A 235 6.28 6.25 9.55
N LEU A 236 5.28 5.40 9.78
CA LEU A 236 3.94 5.58 9.21
C LEU A 236 3.24 6.85 9.69
N VAL A 237 3.43 7.24 10.97
CA VAL A 237 2.93 8.52 11.49
C VAL A 237 3.58 9.67 10.74
N VAL A 238 4.91 9.70 10.66
CA VAL A 238 5.66 10.79 10.01
C VAL A 238 5.26 10.93 8.53
N VAL A 239 5.26 9.81 7.80
CA VAL A 239 4.95 9.80 6.37
C VAL A 239 3.46 10.09 6.13
N GLY A 240 2.57 9.57 6.99
CA GLY A 240 1.14 9.83 6.91
C GLY A 240 0.79 11.29 7.15
N LEU A 241 1.39 11.92 8.17
CA LEU A 241 1.24 13.36 8.42
C LEU A 241 1.85 14.18 7.29
N GLY A 242 3.00 13.79 6.75
CA GLY A 242 3.60 14.45 5.59
C GLY A 242 2.72 14.40 4.34
N ALA A 243 2.05 13.28 4.09
CA ALA A 243 1.11 13.15 2.98
C ALA A 243 -0.17 13.98 3.16
N ILE A 244 -0.67 14.09 4.40
CA ILE A 244 -1.78 15.00 4.72
C ILE A 244 -1.35 16.46 4.59
N ALA A 245 -0.14 16.81 5.04
CA ALA A 245 0.40 18.16 4.89
C ALA A 245 0.54 18.54 3.40
N LEU A 246 0.98 17.60 2.55
CA LEU A 246 1.00 17.76 1.10
C LEU A 246 -0.40 18.04 0.54
N PHE A 247 -1.40 17.24 0.92
CA PHE A 247 -2.80 17.47 0.52
C PHE A 247 -3.28 18.86 0.94
N VAL A 248 -3.01 19.28 2.17
CA VAL A 248 -3.36 20.61 2.66
C VAL A 248 -2.64 21.70 1.88
N ALA A 249 -1.34 21.53 1.59
CA ALA A 249 -0.55 22.49 0.83
C ALA A 249 -1.15 22.76 -0.55
N PHE A 250 -1.63 21.73 -1.25
CA PHE A 250 -2.32 21.90 -2.54
C PHE A 250 -3.63 22.70 -2.45
N HIS A 251 -4.15 22.97 -1.26
CA HIS A 251 -5.35 23.79 -1.06
C HIS A 251 -5.04 25.15 -0.43
N THR A 252 -3.75 25.52 -0.34
CA THR A 252 -3.29 26.83 0.14
C THR A 252 -2.68 27.64 -1.01
N GLY A 253 -2.78 28.97 -0.94
CA GLY A 253 -2.15 29.84 -1.93
C GLY A 253 -0.63 29.66 -2.01
N GLU A 254 0.00 29.52 -0.86
CA GLU A 254 1.45 29.29 -0.74
C GLU A 254 1.87 27.94 -1.35
N GLY A 255 1.14 26.86 -1.08
CA GLY A 255 1.45 25.56 -1.69
C GLY A 255 1.17 25.52 -3.20
N GLN A 256 0.23 26.30 -3.71
CA GLN A 256 0.02 26.48 -5.15
C GLN A 256 1.16 27.26 -5.80
N ALA A 257 1.72 28.27 -5.12
CA ALA A 257 2.90 28.99 -5.60
C ALA A 257 4.14 28.09 -5.67
N MET A 258 4.37 27.26 -4.63
CA MET A 258 5.42 26.25 -4.64
C MET A 258 5.25 25.22 -5.76
N LEU A 259 4.01 24.80 -6.00
CA LEU A 259 3.69 23.86 -7.06
C LEU A 259 3.97 24.46 -8.43
N GLY A 260 3.51 25.69 -8.68
CA GLY A 260 3.77 26.42 -9.92
C GLY A 260 5.28 26.53 -10.17
N TRP A 261 6.04 27.01 -9.19
CA TRP A 261 7.50 27.08 -9.28
C TRP A 261 8.17 25.72 -9.55
N PHE A 262 7.63 24.62 -9.01
CA PHE A 262 8.19 23.29 -9.26
C PHE A 262 7.86 22.75 -10.66
N GLN A 263 6.72 23.16 -11.23
CA GLN A 263 6.24 22.72 -12.55
C GLN A 263 6.82 23.53 -13.70
N ASP A 264 7.14 24.80 -13.43
CA ASP A 264 7.79 25.73 -14.36
C ASP A 264 9.27 25.39 -14.57
#